data_AF-A0A341C0S8-F1
#
_entry.id   AF-A0A341C0S8-F1
#
_cell.length_a   1.000
_cell.length_b   1.000
_cell.length_c   1.000
_cell.angle_alpha   90.00
_cell.angle_beta   90.00
_cell.angle_gamma   90.00
#
_symmetry.space_group_name_H-M   'P 1'
#
loop_
_entity.id
_entity.type
_entity.pdbx_description
1 polymer ?
#
loop_
_entity_poly.entity_id
_entity_poly.type
_entity_poly.pdbx_seq_one_letter_code
_entity_poly.pdbx_strand_id
1 'polypeptide(L)'
;MLLKLSLLLGLLALGPHVCSWKFEDISKSMHNFRLCVEFAVFHFNEHEPDENAYKLLWLGPGSGKGAVRCLQEKKYSWTYLMDLELGRTICKKHDEDIDNCPLQEGPEEKKVNCTFIVDSRPWFTQFTLLNSTCQQKWGEEFPTPTAAPFLLKNEGLES
;
A
#
# COMPACT_ATOMS: atom_id res chain seq x y z
N MET A 1 -19.48 -46.95 -13.03
CA MET A 1 -18.13 -46.52 -12.60
C MET A 1 -17.79 -45.07 -12.97
N LEU A 2 -18.49 -44.44 -13.94
CA LEU A 2 -18.27 -43.04 -14.37
C LEU A 2 -18.65 -41.98 -13.32
N LEU A 3 -19.66 -42.23 -12.49
CA LEU A 3 -20.11 -41.28 -11.44
C LEU A 3 -19.03 -41.02 -10.37
N LYS A 4 -18.24 -42.06 -10.03
CA LYS A 4 -17.13 -41.94 -9.08
C LYS A 4 -15.96 -41.13 -9.65
N LEU A 5 -15.72 -41.24 -10.95
CA LEU A 5 -14.69 -40.46 -11.65
C LEU A 5 -15.08 -38.98 -11.76
N SER A 6 -16.37 -38.68 -11.95
CA SER A 6 -16.89 -37.31 -11.95
C SER A 6 -16.79 -36.64 -10.57
N LEU A 7 -17.00 -37.39 -9.48
CA LEU A 7 -16.85 -36.86 -8.12
C LEU A 7 -15.39 -36.50 -7.78
N LEU A 8 -14.43 -37.32 -8.24
CA LEU A 8 -12.99 -37.08 -8.08
C LEU A 8 -12.51 -35.86 -8.88
N LEU A 9 -13.02 -35.67 -10.10
CA LEU A 9 -12.75 -34.45 -10.88
C LEU A 9 -13.41 -33.21 -10.26
N GLY A 10 -14.59 -33.37 -9.62
CA GLY A 10 -15.28 -32.29 -8.92
C GLY A 10 -14.54 -31.78 -7.68
N LEU A 11 -13.85 -32.66 -6.93
CA LEU A 11 -13.05 -32.25 -5.77
C LEU A 11 -11.79 -31.44 -6.15
N LEU A 12 -11.21 -31.71 -7.33
CA LEU A 12 -10.09 -30.94 -7.88
C LEU A 12 -10.52 -29.60 -8.48
N ALA A 13 -11.83 -29.37 -8.66
CA ALA A 13 -12.41 -28.12 -9.15
C ALA A 13 -12.75 -27.12 -8.03
N LEU A 14 -12.53 -27.48 -6.75
CA LEU A 14 -12.45 -26.50 -5.68
C LEU A 14 -11.16 -25.70 -5.89
N GLY A 15 -11.31 -24.54 -6.51
CA GLY A 15 -10.24 -23.59 -6.85
C GLY A 15 -9.30 -23.30 -5.67
N PRO A 16 -8.11 -22.77 -5.97
CA PRO A 16 -6.92 -22.99 -5.18
C PRO A 16 -7.09 -22.48 -3.75
N HIS A 17 -6.82 -23.36 -2.78
CA HIS A 17 -6.46 -22.97 -1.42
C HIS A 17 -5.09 -22.27 -1.47
N VAL A 18 -5.05 -21.04 -1.97
CA VAL A 18 -3.81 -20.26 -1.95
C VAL A 18 -3.65 -19.75 -0.53
N CYS A 19 -2.89 -20.46 0.29
CA CYS A 19 -1.63 -19.97 0.85
C CYS A 19 -0.92 -21.11 1.59
N SER A 20 0.41 -21.07 1.56
CA SER A 20 1.30 -22.06 2.16
C SER A 20 1.50 -21.76 3.65
N TRP A 21 2.15 -22.67 4.37
CA TRP A 21 2.68 -22.48 5.73
C TRP A 21 3.95 -21.61 5.77
N LYS A 22 4.35 -21.06 4.62
CA LYS A 22 5.41 -20.06 4.44
C LYS A 22 4.85 -18.89 3.63
N PHE A 23 5.50 -17.73 3.75
CA PHE A 23 5.20 -16.58 2.90
C PHE A 23 5.58 -16.89 1.47
N GLU A 24 4.57 -16.96 0.61
CA GLU A 24 4.73 -17.09 -0.84
C GLU A 24 4.27 -15.80 -1.50
N ASP A 25 4.98 -15.38 -2.56
CA ASP A 25 4.54 -14.27 -3.39
C ASP A 25 3.22 -14.64 -4.05
N ILE A 26 2.22 -13.76 -3.93
CA ILE A 26 0.90 -13.97 -4.51
C ILE A 26 0.63 -12.98 -5.63
N SER A 27 -0.27 -13.39 -6.53
CA SER A 27 -0.75 -12.48 -7.58
C SER A 27 -1.47 -11.29 -6.96
N LYS A 28 -1.05 -10.09 -7.37
CA LYS A 28 -1.70 -8.80 -7.05
C LYS A 28 -3.12 -8.70 -7.65
N SER A 29 -3.53 -9.64 -8.50
CA SER A 29 -4.90 -9.71 -9.04
C SER A 29 -5.89 -10.48 -8.14
N MET A 30 -5.43 -11.07 -7.03
CA MET A 30 -6.33 -11.78 -6.11
C MET A 30 -7.31 -10.80 -5.43
N HIS A 31 -8.60 -11.13 -5.45
CA HIS A 31 -9.63 -10.27 -4.84
C HIS A 31 -9.35 -9.97 -3.35
N ASN A 32 -8.95 -10.98 -2.58
CA ASN A 32 -8.62 -10.83 -1.15
C ASN A 32 -7.47 -9.85 -0.93
N PHE A 33 -6.50 -9.78 -1.85
CA PHE A 33 -5.41 -8.82 -1.75
C PHE A 33 -5.92 -7.39 -1.87
N ARG A 34 -6.80 -7.11 -2.83
CA ARG A 34 -7.38 -5.77 -3.02
C ARG A 34 -8.12 -5.30 -1.76
N LEU A 35 -8.92 -6.18 -1.16
CA LEU A 35 -9.61 -5.88 0.10
C LEU A 35 -8.65 -5.61 1.26
N CYS A 36 -7.57 -6.40 1.39
CA CYS A 36 -6.55 -6.18 2.42
C CYS A 36 -5.81 -4.84 2.23
N VAL A 37 -5.52 -4.45 0.98
CA VAL A 37 -4.92 -3.14 0.67
C VAL A 37 -5.86 -2.01 1.03
N GLU A 38 -7.13 -2.09 0.61
CA GLU A 38 -8.14 -1.07 0.91
C GLU A 38 -8.29 -0.89 2.43
N PHE A 39 -8.37 -2.00 3.18
CA PHE A 39 -8.39 -1.99 4.64
C PHE A 39 -7.13 -1.34 5.25
N ALA A 40 -5.94 -1.70 4.78
CA ALA A 40 -4.68 -1.16 5.31
C ALA A 40 -4.52 0.34 5.03
N VAL A 41 -4.87 0.79 3.81
CA VAL A 41 -4.81 2.20 3.41
C VAL A 41 -5.83 3.03 4.18
N PHE A 42 -7.05 2.51 4.37
CA PHE A 42 -8.05 3.13 5.23
C PHE A 42 -7.50 3.33 6.66
N HIS A 43 -6.96 2.26 7.26
CA HIS A 43 -6.43 2.35 8.62
C HIS A 43 -5.23 3.30 8.74
N PHE A 44 -4.39 3.38 7.71
CA PHE A 44 -3.31 4.36 7.64
C PHE A 44 -3.86 5.79 7.63
N ASN A 45 -4.83 6.10 6.76
CA ASN A 45 -5.41 7.43 6.67
C ASN A 45 -6.06 7.88 7.99
N GLU A 46 -6.76 7.01 8.70
CA GLU A 46 -7.37 7.36 9.99
C GLU A 46 -6.36 7.79 11.07
N HIS A 47 -5.11 7.27 11.00
CA HIS A 47 -4.09 7.49 12.04
C HIS A 47 -2.96 8.43 11.62
N GLU A 48 -2.79 8.69 10.33
CA GLU A 48 -1.81 9.63 9.81
C GLU A 48 -2.23 11.07 10.17
N PRO A 49 -1.37 11.94 10.74
CA PRO A 49 -1.79 13.31 11.12
C PRO A 49 -2.08 14.26 9.95
N ASP A 50 -1.64 13.98 8.73
CA ASP A 50 -1.92 14.82 7.54
C ASP A 50 -3.44 14.97 7.33
N GLU A 51 -3.91 16.15 6.89
CA GLU A 51 -5.34 16.35 6.59
C GLU A 51 -5.77 15.64 5.29
N ASN A 52 -4.83 15.48 4.36
CA ASN A 52 -5.11 14.90 3.06
C ASN A 52 -5.08 13.37 3.13
N ALA A 53 -5.92 12.74 2.31
CA ALA A 53 -5.90 11.29 2.14
C ALA A 53 -4.67 10.85 1.36
N TYR A 54 -4.19 9.64 1.66
CA TYR A 54 -3.21 8.92 0.89
C TYR A 54 -3.88 7.77 0.14
N LYS A 55 -3.37 7.48 -1.06
CA LYS A 55 -3.80 6.33 -1.86
C LYS A 55 -2.62 5.49 -2.31
N LEU A 56 -2.90 4.23 -2.62
CA LEU A 56 -1.91 3.33 -3.17
C LEU A 56 -1.39 3.85 -4.52
N LEU A 57 -0.07 3.98 -4.65
CA LEU A 57 0.58 4.20 -5.94
C LEU A 57 0.52 2.90 -6.75
N TRP A 58 -0.05 3.02 -7.94
CA TRP A 58 -0.39 1.93 -8.86
C TRP A 58 0.55 0.70 -8.85
N LEU A 59 -0.05 -0.47 -8.58
CA LEU A 59 0.60 -1.78 -8.62
C LEU A 59 0.28 -2.54 -9.92
N GLY A 60 0.37 -1.87 -11.09
CA GLY A 60 0.05 -2.50 -12.37
C GLY A 60 0.95 -3.70 -12.72
N PRO A 61 0.55 -4.50 -13.72
CA PRO A 61 1.41 -5.52 -14.31
C PRO A 61 2.73 -4.88 -14.79
N GLY A 62 3.87 -5.35 -14.28
CA GLY A 62 5.19 -4.77 -14.57
C GLY A 62 5.61 -3.61 -13.65
N SER A 63 4.71 -3.10 -12.79
CA SER A 63 5.11 -2.27 -11.64
C SER A 63 5.82 -3.19 -10.64
N GLY A 64 7.16 -3.20 -10.70
CA GLY A 64 8.03 -3.87 -9.72
C GLY A 64 7.91 -3.28 -8.32
N LYS A 65 7.06 -2.27 -8.14
CA LYS A 65 6.76 -1.65 -6.85
C LYS A 65 5.68 -2.46 -6.13
N GLY A 66 5.97 -2.74 -4.88
CA GLY A 66 5.14 -3.47 -3.93
C GLY A 66 5.23 -4.99 -4.03
N ALA A 67 5.64 -5.61 -2.92
CA ALA A 67 5.70 -7.06 -2.76
C ALA A 67 4.52 -7.50 -1.88
N VAL A 68 3.88 -8.60 -2.26
CA VAL A 68 2.71 -9.11 -1.55
C VAL A 68 2.96 -10.57 -1.30
N ARG A 69 3.13 -10.89 -0.02
CA ARG A 69 3.36 -12.25 0.44
C ARG A 69 2.20 -12.68 1.30
N CYS A 70 1.77 -13.91 1.14
CA CYS A 70 0.69 -14.48 1.94
C CYS A 70 1.13 -15.76 2.62
N LEU A 71 0.68 -15.93 3.85
CA LEU A 71 0.96 -17.05 4.72
C LEU A 71 -0.38 -17.53 5.31
N GLN A 72 -0.61 -18.84 5.27
CA GLN A 72 -1.72 -19.48 5.95
C GLN A 72 -1.17 -20.41 7.03
N GLU A 73 -1.06 -19.90 8.26
CA GLU A 73 -0.67 -20.71 9.42
C GLU A 73 -1.85 -21.48 10.02
N LYS A 74 -3.06 -20.91 9.97
CA LYS A 74 -4.26 -21.44 10.61
C LYS A 74 -5.36 -21.69 9.60
N LYS A 75 -6.15 -22.74 9.84
CA LYS A 75 -7.34 -23.03 9.04
C LYS A 75 -8.29 -21.83 9.10
N TYR A 76 -8.67 -21.31 7.93
CA TYR A 76 -9.55 -20.14 7.76
C TYR A 76 -8.95 -18.76 8.14
N SER A 77 -7.64 -18.67 8.35
CA SER A 77 -6.91 -17.40 8.53
C SER A 77 -5.83 -17.25 7.46
N TRP A 78 -5.67 -16.05 6.93
CA TRP A 78 -4.61 -15.69 5.99
C TRP A 78 -3.92 -14.43 6.48
N THR A 79 -2.60 -14.51 6.65
CA THR A 79 -1.76 -13.36 6.99
C THR A 79 -1.14 -12.82 5.72
N TYR A 80 -1.42 -11.56 5.41
CA TYR A 80 -0.85 -10.83 4.29
C TYR A 80 0.25 -9.89 4.78
N LEU A 81 1.44 -10.03 4.20
CA LEU A 81 2.55 -9.11 4.33
C LEU A 81 2.64 -8.29 3.04
N MET A 82 2.38 -7.00 3.13
CA MET A 82 2.22 -6.11 1.98
C MET A 82 3.17 -4.93 2.10
N ASP A 83 4.12 -4.86 1.18
CA ASP A 83 4.97 -3.69 0.98
C ASP A 83 4.28 -2.79 -0.05
N LEU A 84 3.82 -1.61 0.36
CA LEU A 84 3.01 -0.68 -0.42
C LEU A 84 3.69 0.68 -0.48
N GLU A 85 3.56 1.38 -1.62
CA GLU A 85 3.94 2.79 -1.74
C GLU A 85 2.65 3.61 -1.80
N LEU A 86 2.45 4.54 -0.87
CA LEU A 86 1.29 5.41 -0.84
C LEU A 86 1.70 6.84 -1.22
N GLY A 87 0.83 7.54 -1.95
CA GLY A 87 1.01 8.93 -2.32
C GLY A 87 -0.10 9.79 -1.75
N ARG A 88 0.27 10.97 -1.27
CA ARG A 88 -0.67 12.00 -0.83
C ARG A 88 -1.55 12.44 -1.99
N THR A 89 -2.82 12.68 -1.69
CA THR A 89 -3.81 13.20 -2.64
C THR A 89 -4.10 14.66 -2.35
N ILE A 90 -4.86 15.30 -3.23
CA ILE A 90 -5.36 16.66 -2.99
C ILE A 90 -6.65 16.69 -2.15
N CYS A 91 -7.27 15.54 -1.90
CA CYS A 91 -8.54 15.43 -1.19
C CYS A 91 -8.31 15.19 0.30
N LYS A 92 -9.30 15.58 1.11
CA LYS A 92 -9.33 15.29 2.54
C LYS A 92 -9.80 13.85 2.77
N LYS A 93 -9.48 13.30 3.94
CA LYS A 93 -9.77 11.90 4.33
C LYS A 93 -11.23 11.47 4.35
N HIS A 94 -12.16 12.42 4.35
CA HIS A 94 -13.59 12.14 4.42
C HIS A 94 -14.35 12.80 3.26
N ASP A 95 -13.67 13.12 2.17
CA ASP A 95 -14.33 13.54 0.94
C ASP A 95 -15.09 12.34 0.33
N GLU A 96 -16.23 12.61 -0.30
CA GLU A 96 -17.16 11.57 -0.77
C GLU A 96 -16.59 10.68 -1.90
N ASP A 97 -15.53 11.14 -2.58
CA ASP A 97 -14.94 10.47 -3.74
C ASP A 97 -13.39 10.40 -3.67
N ILE A 98 -12.88 9.77 -2.61
CA ILE A 98 -11.44 9.56 -2.44
C ILE A 98 -10.86 8.60 -3.49
N ASP A 99 -11.66 7.65 -3.98
CA ASP A 99 -11.23 6.66 -4.96
C ASP A 99 -10.84 7.30 -6.30
N ASN A 100 -11.57 8.32 -6.75
CA ASN A 100 -11.23 9.08 -7.97
C ASN A 100 -10.31 10.28 -7.69
N CYS A 101 -9.91 10.51 -6.45
CA CYS A 101 -9.09 11.67 -6.11
C CYS A 101 -7.69 11.61 -6.74
N PRO A 102 -7.20 12.67 -7.39
CA PRO A 102 -5.87 12.68 -7.99
C PRO A 102 -4.76 12.75 -6.93
N LEU A 103 -3.56 12.27 -7.30
CA LEU A 103 -2.36 12.44 -6.48
C LEU A 103 -1.97 13.91 -6.44
N GLN A 104 -1.34 14.30 -5.34
CA GLN A 104 -0.72 15.60 -5.23
C GLN A 104 0.60 15.62 -6.02
N GLU A 105 0.73 16.59 -6.93
CA GLU A 105 1.91 16.78 -7.75
C GLU A 105 2.67 18.06 -7.34
N GLY A 106 3.96 18.12 -7.68
CA GLY A 106 4.80 19.31 -7.46
C GLY A 106 5.53 19.30 -6.11
N PRO A 107 5.92 20.47 -5.58
CA PRO A 107 6.78 20.60 -4.39
C PRO A 107 6.18 20.01 -3.11
N GLU A 108 4.86 19.82 -3.08
CA GLU A 108 4.12 19.27 -1.94
C GLU A 108 3.80 17.77 -2.10
N GLU A 109 4.32 17.12 -3.14
CA GLU A 109 4.19 15.67 -3.29
C GLU A 109 4.82 14.96 -2.08
N LYS A 110 4.04 14.08 -1.46
CA LYS A 110 4.53 13.20 -0.39
C LYS A 110 4.28 11.75 -0.76
N LYS A 111 5.33 10.95 -0.65
CA LYS A 111 5.27 9.50 -0.83
C LYS A 111 5.74 8.82 0.45
N VAL A 112 5.07 7.74 0.82
CA VAL A 112 5.45 6.90 1.95
C VAL A 112 5.54 5.45 1.51
N ASN A 113 6.59 4.76 1.95
CA ASN A 113 6.68 3.31 1.84
C ASN A 113 6.16 2.70 3.13
N CYS A 114 5.20 1.80 3.04
CA CYS A 114 4.61 1.14 4.19
C CYS A 114 4.68 -0.37 4.04
N THR A 115 5.05 -1.06 5.12
CA THR A 115 4.89 -2.50 5.29
C THR A 115 3.73 -2.75 6.24
N PHE A 116 2.71 -3.45 5.74
CA PHE A 116 1.54 -3.84 6.51
C PHE A 116 1.50 -5.34 6.72
N ILE A 117 1.07 -5.77 7.92
CA ILE A 117 0.75 -7.15 8.23
C ILE A 117 -0.73 -7.21 8.61
N VAL A 118 -1.53 -7.91 7.82
CA VAL A 118 -2.99 -8.00 8.00
C VAL A 118 -3.41 -9.46 8.12
N ASP A 119 -4.08 -9.82 9.21
CA ASP A 119 -4.83 -11.08 9.31
C ASP A 119 -6.20 -10.89 8.66
N SER A 120 -6.54 -11.79 7.74
CA SER A 120 -7.82 -11.85 7.06
C SER A 120 -8.51 -13.16 7.39
N ARG A 121 -9.78 -13.05 7.77
CA ARG A 121 -10.68 -14.19 8.01
C ARG A 121 -11.88 -14.06 7.07
N PRO A 122 -11.75 -14.53 5.82
CA PRO A 122 -12.78 -14.33 4.79
C PRO A 122 -14.16 -14.86 5.19
N TRP A 123 -14.22 -15.95 5.96
CA TRP A 123 -15.47 -16.57 6.43
C TRP A 123 -16.27 -15.68 7.37
N PHE A 124 -15.60 -14.76 8.06
CA PHE A 124 -16.21 -13.84 9.01
C PHE A 124 -16.15 -12.39 8.53
N THR A 125 -15.72 -12.15 7.27
CA THR A 125 -15.50 -10.80 6.71
C THR A 125 -14.70 -9.90 7.67
N GLN A 126 -13.73 -10.48 8.36
CA GLN A 126 -12.96 -9.80 9.40
C GLN A 126 -11.52 -9.59 8.93
N PHE A 127 -11.04 -8.37 9.12
CA PHE A 127 -9.65 -7.98 8.90
C PHE A 127 -9.09 -7.42 10.20
N THR A 128 -7.84 -7.74 10.50
CA THR A 128 -7.13 -7.22 11.68
C THR A 128 -5.76 -6.73 11.25
N LEU A 129 -5.46 -5.47 11.53
CA LEU A 129 -4.12 -4.93 11.35
C LEU A 129 -3.25 -5.46 12.50
N LEU A 130 -2.26 -6.29 12.16
CA LEU A 130 -1.31 -6.85 13.13
C LEU A 130 -0.11 -5.92 13.32
N ASN A 131 0.36 -5.29 12.24
CA ASN A 131 1.48 -4.37 12.27
C ASN A 131 1.43 -3.42 11.06
N SER A 132 1.93 -2.21 11.25
CA SER A 132 2.15 -1.23 10.19
C SER A 132 3.43 -0.45 10.47
N THR A 133 4.38 -0.46 9.52
CA THR A 133 5.58 0.37 9.57
C THR A 133 5.64 1.22 8.32
N CYS A 134 5.74 2.55 8.46
CA CYS A 134 5.81 3.47 7.33
C CYS A 134 7.05 4.36 7.41
N GLN A 135 7.64 4.67 6.24
CA GLN A 135 8.80 5.53 6.09
C GLN A 135 8.54 6.55 4.98
N GLN A 136 8.76 7.83 5.26
CA GLN A 136 8.64 8.90 4.26
C GLN A 136 9.80 8.80 3.25
N LYS A 137 9.49 8.96 1.96
CA LYS A 137 10.49 9.26 0.95
C LYS A 137 10.64 10.77 0.87
N TRP A 138 11.80 11.28 1.23
CA TRP A 138 12.15 12.66 0.91
C TRP A 138 12.70 12.65 -0.52
N GLY A 139 12.18 13.55 -1.36
CA GLY A 139 12.40 13.54 -2.81
C GLY A 139 13.86 13.34 -3.20
N GLU A 140 14.14 12.27 -3.94
CA GLU A 140 15.27 12.24 -4.84
C GLU A 140 15.02 13.33 -5.89
N GLU A 141 15.96 14.27 -5.99
CA GLU A 141 15.98 15.47 -6.85
C GLU A 141 15.51 16.79 -6.21
N PHE A 142 16.29 17.28 -5.25
CA PHE A 142 16.53 18.71 -5.15
C PHE A 142 17.83 19.02 -5.92
N PRO A 143 17.85 20.01 -6.85
CA PRO A 143 19.11 20.48 -7.37
C PRO A 143 19.97 20.99 -6.21
N THR A 144 21.23 20.60 -6.24
CA THR A 144 22.31 21.03 -5.36
C THR A 144 22.11 22.49 -4.94
N PRO A 145 22.28 22.87 -3.65
CA PRO A 145 22.36 24.27 -3.29
C PRO A 145 23.56 24.82 -4.05
N THR A 146 23.29 25.50 -5.17
CA THR A 146 24.31 26.32 -5.81
C THR A 146 24.58 27.39 -4.79
N ALA A 147 25.74 27.30 -4.16
CA ALA A 147 26.23 28.31 -3.24
C ALA A 147 26.28 29.64 -4.01
N ALA A 148 25.19 30.40 -3.94
CA ALA A 148 25.22 31.81 -4.27
C ALA A 148 25.94 32.49 -3.10
N PRO A 149 27.06 33.18 -3.34
CA PRO A 149 27.74 33.93 -2.30
C PRO A 149 26.75 34.95 -1.72
N PHE A 150 26.63 34.96 -0.40
CA PHE A 150 26.07 36.08 0.33
C PHE A 150 26.83 37.34 -0.08
N LEU A 151 26.24 38.15 -0.96
CA LEU A 151 26.68 39.52 -1.19
C LEU A 151 26.29 40.32 0.06
N LEU A 152 27.25 40.46 0.98
CA LEU A 152 27.19 41.49 2.02
C LEU A 152 27.18 42.86 1.33
N LYS A 153 26.00 43.48 1.33
CA LYS A 153 25.79 44.88 0.99
C LYS A 153 26.41 45.73 2.10
N ASN A 154 27.70 46.05 1.97
CA ASN A 154 28.34 47.11 2.73
C ASN A 154 28.21 48.41 1.94
N GLU A 155 27.11 49.14 2.16
CA GLU A 155 27.08 50.58 1.87
C GLU A 155 27.46 51.30 3.16
N GLY A 156 28.74 51.68 3.25
CA GLY A 156 29.17 52.72 4.15
C GLY A 156 28.58 54.05 3.71
N LEU A 157 28.13 54.84 4.67
CA LEU A 157 28.03 56.28 4.52
C LEU A 157 28.75 56.91 5.70
N GLU A 158 29.97 57.37 5.43
CA GLU A 158 30.59 58.46 6.16
C GLU A 158 29.71 59.71 6.04
N SER A 159 29.44 60.34 7.18
CA SER A 159 29.28 61.79 7.36
C SER A 159 29.47 62.09 8.85
#